data_AF-A0A5N1L8G2-F1
#
_entry.id   AF-A0A5N1L8G2-F1
#
_cell.length_a   1.000
_cell.length_b   1.000
_cell.length_c   1.000
_cell.angle_alpha   90.00
_cell.angle_beta   90.00
_cell.angle_gamma   90.00
#
_symmetry.space_group_name_H-M   'P 1'
#
loop_
_entity.id
_entity.type
_entity.pdbx_description
1 polymer ?
#
loop_
_entity_poly.entity_id
_entity_poly.type
_entity_poly.pdbx_seq_one_letter_code
_entity_poly.pdbx_strand_id
1 'polypeptide(L)'
;MPRSLHTRIANETAVRRHFGSAVAVGVTLYVLDGSGRYAAVAAALAFCVWLVADTAQIAVGDYADHIVFGLLVFCFVGYTVAAGGPVWAVAPGTLLGCWFLLDGVQHLRHGITRDEVGIKYSYDGSPVTGLPKALLVRLAEPVLL
;
A
#
# COMPACT_ATOMS: atom_id res chain seq x y z
N MET A 1 4.15 -29.74 -9.28
CA MET A 1 5.40 -29.57 -8.52
C MET A 1 5.05 -29.23 -7.07
N PRO A 2 5.51 -30.01 -6.07
CA PRO A 2 5.22 -29.71 -4.66
C PRO A 2 5.92 -28.41 -4.25
N ARG A 3 5.17 -27.42 -3.73
CA ARG A 3 5.71 -26.20 -3.14
C ARG A 3 6.69 -26.57 -2.03
N SER A 4 7.86 -25.91 -1.98
CA SER A 4 8.83 -26.11 -0.90
C SER A 4 8.21 -25.73 0.45
N LEU A 5 8.52 -26.48 1.51
CA LEU A 5 8.00 -26.24 2.86
C LEU A 5 8.19 -24.78 3.33
N HIS A 6 9.30 -24.17 2.96
CA HIS A 6 9.62 -22.77 3.26
C HIS A 6 8.65 -21.76 2.60
N THR A 7 8.28 -21.96 1.33
CA THR A 7 7.33 -21.06 0.64
C THR A 7 5.92 -21.17 1.24
N ARG A 8 5.53 -22.35 1.70
CA ARG A 8 4.24 -22.55 2.37
C ARG A 8 4.18 -21.82 3.71
N ILE A 9 5.20 -21.97 4.55
CA ILE A 9 5.25 -21.34 5.88
C ILE A 9 5.26 -19.81 5.74
N ALA A 10 6.07 -19.27 4.81
CA ALA A 10 6.11 -17.83 4.53
C ALA A 10 4.73 -17.28 4.14
N ASN A 11 4.02 -17.96 3.23
CA ASN A 11 2.66 -17.55 2.83
C ASN A 11 1.66 -17.62 3.99
N GLU A 12 1.70 -18.68 4.81
CA GLU A 12 0.82 -18.80 5.97
C GLU A 12 1.08 -17.70 7.01
N THR A 13 2.35 -17.29 7.20
CA THR A 13 2.69 -16.17 8.08
C THR A 13 2.24 -14.81 7.53
N ALA A 14 2.39 -14.58 6.22
CA ALA A 14 1.92 -13.35 5.58
C ALA A 14 0.40 -13.22 5.68
N VAL A 15 -0.34 -14.27 5.34
CA VAL A 15 -1.81 -14.28 5.45
C VAL A 15 -2.29 -14.01 6.88
N ARG A 16 -1.65 -14.63 7.88
CA ARG A 16 -1.98 -14.36 9.30
C ARG A 16 -1.70 -12.91 9.69
N ARG A 17 -0.60 -12.34 9.20
CA ARG A 17 -0.26 -10.94 9.45
C ARG A 17 -1.29 -9.99 8.81
N HIS A 18 -1.66 -10.22 7.55
CA HIS A 18 -2.70 -9.44 6.88
C HIS A 18 -4.05 -9.58 7.57
N PHE A 19 -4.40 -10.79 8.05
CA PHE A 19 -5.61 -10.97 8.82
C PHE A 19 -5.58 -10.18 10.13
N GLY A 20 -4.49 -10.23 10.89
CA GLY A 20 -4.32 -9.45 12.11
C GLY A 20 -4.40 -7.93 11.87
N SER A 21 -3.74 -7.42 10.83
CA SER A 21 -3.83 -6.01 10.45
C SER A 21 -5.25 -5.62 10.00
N ALA A 22 -5.98 -6.52 9.35
CA ALA A 22 -7.33 -6.24 8.86
C ALA A 22 -8.31 -6.16 10.03
N VAL A 23 -8.14 -7.05 11.02
CA VAL A 23 -8.85 -6.97 12.30
C VAL A 23 -8.54 -5.64 12.99
N ALA A 24 -7.28 -5.20 13.03
CA ALA A 24 -6.92 -3.90 13.61
C ALA A 24 -7.60 -2.72 12.90
N VAL A 25 -7.66 -2.74 11.55
CA VAL A 25 -8.42 -1.74 10.76
C VAL A 25 -9.90 -1.75 11.14
N GLY A 26 -10.52 -2.93 11.18
CA GLY A 26 -11.93 -3.09 11.56
C GLY A 26 -12.21 -2.56 12.98
N VAL A 27 -11.40 -2.95 13.96
CA VAL A 27 -11.53 -2.48 15.35
C VAL A 27 -11.38 -0.97 15.42
N THR A 28 -10.41 -0.40 14.71
CA THR A 28 -10.20 1.06 14.71
C THR A 28 -11.41 1.79 14.14
N LEU A 29 -11.97 1.33 13.02
CA LEU A 29 -13.17 1.91 12.44
C LEU A 29 -14.40 1.70 13.31
N TYR A 30 -14.51 0.56 13.99
CA TYR A 30 -15.59 0.32 14.95
C TYR A 30 -15.53 1.31 16.11
N VAL A 31 -14.34 1.60 16.64
CA VAL A 31 -14.16 2.59 17.72
C VAL A 31 -14.52 4.00 17.25
N LEU A 32 -14.23 4.35 15.99
CA LEU A 32 -14.47 5.69 15.45
C LEU A 32 -15.94 5.93 15.07
N ASP A 33 -16.60 4.96 14.46
CA ASP A 33 -17.94 5.11 13.86
C ASP A 33 -19.04 4.36 14.64
N GLY A 34 -18.68 3.43 15.53
CA GLY A 34 -19.62 2.61 16.32
C GLY A 34 -20.36 1.54 15.51
N SER A 35 -20.25 1.55 14.17
CA SER A 35 -20.96 0.64 13.27
C SER A 35 -20.20 -0.67 13.04
N GLY A 36 -20.69 -1.76 13.62
CA GLY A 36 -20.10 -3.10 13.45
C GLY A 36 -20.14 -3.60 12.00
N ARG A 37 -21.20 -3.27 11.24
CA ARG A 37 -21.32 -3.65 9.83
C ARG A 37 -20.29 -2.95 8.97
N TYR A 38 -20.13 -1.64 9.15
CA TYR A 38 -19.14 -0.84 8.41
C TYR A 38 -17.71 -1.32 8.72
N ALA A 39 -17.39 -1.51 10.00
CA ALA A 39 -16.10 -2.04 10.44
C ALA A 39 -15.77 -3.42 9.84
N ALA A 40 -16.73 -4.35 9.84
CA ALA A 40 -16.54 -5.68 9.29
C ALA A 40 -16.32 -5.66 7.76
N VAL A 41 -17.11 -4.88 7.04
CA VAL A 41 -16.96 -4.73 5.58
C VAL A 41 -15.62 -4.10 5.24
N ALA A 42 -15.22 -3.04 5.94
CA ALA A 42 -13.94 -2.37 5.71
C ALA A 42 -12.75 -3.29 6.02
N ALA A 43 -12.81 -4.08 7.10
CA ALA A 43 -11.79 -5.07 7.42
C ALA A 43 -11.67 -6.15 6.32
N ALA A 44 -12.79 -6.68 5.85
CA ALA A 44 -12.80 -7.67 4.78
C ALA A 44 -12.23 -7.10 3.47
N LEU A 45 -12.61 -5.88 3.10
CA LEU A 45 -12.08 -5.21 1.91
C LEU A 45 -10.57 -4.96 2.04
N ALA A 46 -10.10 -4.47 3.19
CA ALA A 46 -8.67 -4.25 3.43
C ALA A 46 -7.87 -5.56 3.29
N PHE A 47 -8.38 -6.65 3.86
CA PHE A 47 -7.76 -7.97 3.71
C PHE A 47 -7.70 -8.42 2.25
N CYS A 48 -8.81 -8.32 1.51
CA CYS A 48 -8.85 -8.66 0.09
C CYS A 48 -7.86 -7.82 -0.74
N VAL A 49 -7.79 -6.51 -0.49
CA VAL A 49 -6.85 -5.62 -1.19
C VAL A 49 -5.41 -6.05 -0.94
N TRP A 50 -5.04 -6.40 0.30
CA TRP A 50 -3.68 -6.87 0.57
C TRP A 50 -3.36 -8.21 -0.09
N LEU A 51 -4.32 -9.14 -0.13
CA LEU A 51 -4.12 -10.40 -0.88
C LEU A 51 -3.91 -10.16 -2.37
N VAL A 52 -4.66 -9.22 -2.97
CA VAL A 52 -4.49 -8.83 -4.38
C VAL A 52 -3.13 -8.19 -4.59
N ALA A 53 -2.70 -7.31 -3.68
CA ALA A 53 -1.39 -6.66 -3.71
C ALA A 53 -0.24 -7.68 -3.63
N ASP A 54 -0.30 -8.64 -2.69
CA ASP A 54 0.67 -9.72 -2.56
C ASP A 54 0.72 -10.58 -3.84
N THR A 55 -0.46 -10.90 -4.39
CA THR A 55 -0.55 -11.67 -5.63
C THR A 55 0.06 -10.92 -6.81
N ALA A 56 -0.19 -9.60 -6.89
CA ALA A 56 0.40 -8.75 -7.91
C ALA A 56 1.93 -8.71 -7.79
N GLN A 57 2.47 -8.60 -6.58
CA GLN A 57 3.91 -8.64 -6.33
C GLN A 57 4.54 -9.96 -6.80
N ILE A 58 3.90 -11.08 -6.47
CA ILE A 58 4.38 -12.41 -6.87
C ILE A 58 4.31 -12.60 -8.39
N ALA A 59 3.28 -12.06 -9.05
CA ALA A 59 3.01 -12.29 -10.46
C ALA A 59 3.77 -11.35 -11.41
N VAL A 60 3.92 -10.08 -11.02
CA VAL A 60 4.41 -9.01 -11.91
C VAL A 60 5.78 -8.49 -11.48
N GLY A 61 6.09 -8.53 -10.20
CA GLY A 61 7.36 -8.07 -9.64
C GLY A 61 7.18 -7.21 -8.39
N ASP A 62 8.27 -7.01 -7.68
CA ASP A 62 8.31 -6.12 -6.53
C ASP A 62 7.87 -4.71 -6.97
N TYR A 63 7.05 -4.03 -6.17
CA TYR A 63 6.29 -2.81 -6.48
C TYR A 63 4.98 -2.93 -7.29
N ALA A 64 4.56 -4.11 -7.74
CA ALA A 64 3.25 -4.23 -8.42
C ALA A 64 2.04 -3.86 -7.55
N ASP A 65 2.18 -3.96 -6.23
CA ASP A 65 1.21 -3.45 -5.27
C ASP A 65 1.01 -1.93 -5.36
N HIS A 66 2.05 -1.16 -5.71
CA HIS A 66 1.94 0.28 -5.87
C HIS A 66 1.00 0.61 -7.04
N ILE A 67 1.03 -0.17 -8.13
CA ILE A 67 0.05 -0.02 -9.21
C ILE A 67 -1.37 -0.32 -8.71
N VAL A 68 -1.55 -1.41 -7.97
CA VAL A 68 -2.86 -1.78 -7.39
C VAL A 68 -3.39 -0.66 -6.50
N PHE A 69 -2.57 -0.12 -5.60
CA PHE A 69 -2.96 0.99 -4.73
C PHE A 69 -3.26 2.28 -5.50
N GLY A 70 -2.43 2.63 -6.49
CA GLY A 70 -2.66 3.80 -7.35
C GLY A 70 -4.00 3.74 -8.09
N LEU A 71 -4.32 2.57 -8.67
CA LEU A 71 -5.62 2.35 -9.32
C LEU A 71 -6.78 2.42 -8.34
N LEU A 72 -6.66 1.82 -7.15
CA LEU A 72 -7.69 1.90 -6.10
C LEU A 72 -7.93 3.34 -5.65
N VAL A 73 -6.87 4.14 -5.51
CA VAL A 73 -6.98 5.56 -5.20
C VAL A 73 -7.73 6.30 -6.30
N PHE A 74 -7.43 6.04 -7.58
CA PHE A 74 -8.18 6.65 -8.69
C PHE A 74 -9.65 6.22 -8.73
N CYS A 75 -9.95 4.94 -8.49
CA CYS A 75 -11.33 4.47 -8.37
C CYS A 75 -12.07 5.20 -7.23
N PHE A 76 -11.41 5.37 -6.08
CA PHE A 76 -11.99 6.11 -4.95
C PHE A 76 -12.22 7.59 -5.27
N VAL A 77 -11.25 8.26 -5.91
CA VAL A 77 -11.39 9.65 -6.35
C VAL A 77 -12.52 9.79 -7.37
N GLY A 78 -12.56 8.90 -8.37
CA GLY A 78 -13.62 8.88 -9.38
C GLY A 78 -15.00 8.67 -8.76
N TYR A 79 -15.12 7.73 -7.81
CA TYR A 79 -16.35 7.53 -7.04
C TYR A 79 -16.72 8.78 -6.24
N THR A 80 -15.76 9.41 -5.55
CA THR A 80 -16.00 10.62 -4.75
C THR A 80 -16.54 11.75 -5.62
N VAL A 81 -15.98 11.95 -6.82
CA VAL A 81 -16.48 12.94 -7.79
C VAL A 81 -17.89 12.58 -8.27
N ALA A 82 -18.11 11.33 -8.67
CA ALA A 82 -19.40 10.86 -9.17
C ALA A 82 -20.53 10.94 -8.13
N ALA A 83 -20.20 10.72 -6.85
CA ALA A 83 -21.13 10.80 -5.74
C ALA A 83 -21.40 12.23 -5.24
N GLY A 84 -20.84 13.26 -5.88
CA GLY A 84 -20.94 14.65 -5.42
C GLY A 84 -20.23 14.90 -4.10
N GLY A 85 -19.20 14.10 -3.81
CA GLY A 85 -18.42 14.15 -2.59
C GLY A 85 -17.48 15.36 -2.50
N PRO A 86 -16.65 15.42 -1.45
CA PRO A 86 -15.79 16.56 -1.18
C PRO A 86 -14.75 16.79 -2.28
N VAL A 87 -14.91 17.89 -3.02
CA VAL A 87 -14.00 18.28 -4.12
C VAL A 87 -12.56 18.52 -3.62
N TRP A 88 -12.40 18.93 -2.37
CA TRP A 88 -11.07 19.14 -1.76
C TRP A 88 -10.25 17.84 -1.69
N ALA A 89 -10.88 16.66 -1.68
CA ALA A 89 -10.19 15.38 -1.64
C ALA A 89 -9.69 14.92 -3.03
N VAL A 90 -10.19 15.54 -4.10
CA VAL A 90 -9.89 15.13 -5.48
C VAL A 90 -8.43 15.41 -5.83
N ALA A 91 -7.95 16.63 -5.56
CA ALA A 91 -6.58 17.02 -5.85
C ALA A 91 -5.53 16.16 -5.11
N PRO A 92 -5.57 16.03 -3.75
CA PRO A 92 -4.61 15.19 -3.03
C PRO A 92 -4.75 13.71 -3.41
N GLY A 93 -5.97 13.21 -3.63
CA GLY A 93 -6.18 11.83 -4.07
C GLY A 93 -5.58 11.56 -5.45
N THR A 94 -5.75 12.48 -6.40
CA THR A 94 -5.18 12.38 -7.76
C THR A 94 -3.66 12.36 -7.70
N LEU A 95 -3.06 13.27 -6.92
CA LEU A 95 -1.61 13.33 -6.73
C LEU A 95 -1.08 12.03 -6.12
N LEU A 96 -1.75 11.51 -5.10
CA LEU A 96 -1.38 10.25 -4.45
C LEU A 96 -1.52 9.06 -5.42
N GLY A 97 -2.59 9.00 -6.21
CA GLY A 97 -2.79 7.97 -7.22
C GLY A 97 -1.69 8.00 -8.29
N CYS A 98 -1.39 9.19 -8.84
CA CYS A 98 -0.30 9.38 -9.79
C CYS A 98 1.04 8.95 -9.20
N TRP A 99 1.31 9.33 -7.95
CA TRP A 99 2.53 8.97 -7.23
C TRP A 99 2.75 7.46 -7.20
N PHE A 100 1.73 6.71 -6.73
CA PHE A 100 1.78 5.26 -6.65
C PHE A 100 1.96 4.59 -8.02
N LEU A 101 1.28 5.08 -9.06
CA LEU A 101 1.44 4.54 -10.41
C LEU A 101 2.85 4.79 -10.96
N LEU A 102 3.38 6.01 -10.81
CA LEU A 102 4.72 6.35 -11.27
C LEU A 102 5.77 5.52 -10.53
N ASP A 103 5.64 5.40 -9.21
CA ASP A 103 6.54 4.60 -8.39
C ASP A 103 6.53 3.12 -8.79
N GLY A 104 5.34 2.52 -8.91
CA GLY A 104 5.19 1.14 -9.35
C GLY A 104 5.75 0.91 -10.76
N VAL A 105 5.42 1.78 -11.70
CA VAL A 105 5.87 1.65 -13.10
C VAL A 105 7.38 1.82 -13.21
N GLN A 106 7.98 2.79 -12.54
CA GLN A 106 9.42 3.03 -12.63
C GLN A 106 10.22 1.88 -12.03
N HIS A 107 9.81 1.35 -10.88
CA HIS A 107 10.48 0.21 -10.27
C HIS A 107 10.33 -1.07 -11.10
N LEU A 108 9.13 -1.35 -11.62
CA LEU A 108 8.91 -2.51 -12.51
C LEU A 108 9.67 -2.37 -13.83
N ARG A 109 9.75 -1.16 -14.39
CA ARG A 109 10.46 -0.89 -15.65
C ARG A 109 11.97 -1.08 -15.50
N HIS A 110 12.53 -0.64 -14.38
CA HIS A 110 13.96 -0.77 -14.11
C HIS A 110 14.32 -2.08 -13.41
N GLY A 111 13.34 -2.91 -13.07
CA GLY A 111 13.54 -4.20 -12.39
C GLY A 111 14.10 -4.05 -10.98
N ILE A 112 13.95 -2.87 -10.37
CA ILE A 112 14.57 -2.54 -9.08
C ILE A 112 13.65 -3.02 -7.97
N THR A 113 14.20 -3.90 -7.13
CA THR A 113 13.50 -4.46 -5.96
C THR A 113 13.71 -3.58 -4.73
N ARG A 114 12.84 -3.68 -3.73
CA ARG A 114 12.92 -2.92 -2.47
C ARG A 114 14.23 -3.12 -1.73
N ASP A 115 14.87 -4.27 -1.92
CA ASP A 115 16.17 -4.59 -1.35
C ASP A 115 17.31 -3.84 -2.03
N GLU A 116 17.11 -3.38 -3.29
CA GLU A 116 18.09 -2.66 -4.10
C GLU A 116 17.95 -1.13 -4.01
N VAL A 117 16.71 -0.61 -3.86
CA VAL A 117 16.48 0.83 -3.55
C VAL A 117 16.93 1.17 -2.13
N GLY A 118 17.10 0.14 -1.29
CA GLY A 118 17.60 0.27 0.06
C GLY A 118 19.06 0.74 0.08
N ILE A 119 19.29 2.05 -0.03
CA ILE A 119 20.22 2.64 0.93
C ILE A 119 19.67 2.17 2.28
N LYS A 120 20.40 1.25 2.96
CA LYS A 120 20.11 0.90 4.35
C LYS A 120 19.98 2.22 5.07
N TYR A 121 18.74 2.64 5.32
CA TYR A 121 18.45 3.98 5.76
C TYR A 121 18.91 4.03 7.22
N SER A 122 20.18 4.37 7.40
CA SER A 122 20.75 4.63 8.71
C SER A 122 19.93 5.79 9.25
N TYR A 123 19.29 5.56 10.39
CA TYR A 123 18.61 6.60 11.15
C TYR A 123 19.67 7.52 11.77
N ASP A 124 20.52 8.14 10.93
CA ASP A 124 21.50 9.13 11.35
C ASP A 124 20.75 10.44 11.57
N GLY A 125 19.98 10.49 12.66
CA GLY A 125 19.19 11.65 13.06
C GLY A 125 18.19 11.37 14.18
N SER A 126 17.81 12.42 14.91
CA SER A 126 16.68 12.40 15.84
C SER A 126 15.37 12.07 15.09
N PRO A 127 14.34 11.47 15.73
CA PRO A 127 13.05 11.22 15.09
C PRO A 127 12.41 12.44 14.43
N VAL A 128 12.73 13.62 14.93
CA VAL A 128 12.22 14.89 14.43
C VAL A 128 12.86 15.27 13.08
N THR A 129 14.09 14.83 12.80
CA THR A 129 14.82 15.17 11.56
C THR A 129 14.95 13.98 10.61
N GLY A 130 15.01 12.76 11.13
CA GLY A 130 15.11 11.53 10.34
C GLY A 130 13.82 11.19 9.60
N LEU A 131 12.67 11.37 10.25
CA LEU A 131 11.36 10.98 9.69
C LEU A 131 10.93 11.90 8.52
N PRO A 132 11.03 13.24 8.61
CA PRO A 132 10.76 14.12 7.48
C PRO A 132 11.73 13.89 6.32
N LYS A 133 13.02 13.66 6.61
CA LYS A 133 14.02 13.37 5.58
C LYS A 133 13.73 12.06 4.86
N ALA A 134 13.38 11.01 5.61
CA ALA A 134 12.98 9.72 5.04
C ALA A 134 11.74 9.85 4.17
N LEU A 135 10.74 10.61 4.63
CA LEU A 135 9.54 10.91 3.83
C LEU A 135 9.90 11.64 2.54
N LEU A 136 10.71 12.70 2.60
CA LEU A 136 11.09 13.49 1.42
C LEU A 136 11.86 12.67 0.39
N VAL A 137 12.76 11.78 0.83
CA VAL A 137 13.52 10.93 -0.10
C VAL A 137 12.63 9.86 -0.71
N ARG A 138 11.78 9.20 0.09
CA ARG A 138 10.79 8.27 -0.47
C ARG A 138 9.83 8.98 -1.42
N LEU A 139 9.51 10.24 -1.14
CA LEU A 139 8.71 11.13 -1.99
C LEU A 139 9.50 11.76 -3.15
N ALA A 140 10.75 11.33 -3.40
CA ALA A 140 11.53 11.73 -4.56
C ALA A 140 11.93 10.52 -5.42
N GLU A 141 11.95 9.31 -4.86
CA GLU A 141 12.35 8.06 -5.52
C GLU A 141 11.83 7.85 -6.95
N PRO A 142 10.52 7.94 -7.27
CA PRO A 142 10.02 7.72 -8.64
C PRO A 142 10.48 8.77 -9.67
N VAL A 143 11.02 9.91 -9.22
CA VAL A 143 11.57 10.94 -10.10
C VAL A 143 13.08 10.77 -10.27
N LEU A 144 13.75 10.11 -9.32
CA LEU A 144 15.19 9.94 -9.26
C LEU A 144 15.69 8.62 -9.87
N LEU A 145 14.77 7.71 -10.22
CA LEU A 145 15.01 6.43 -10.89
C LEU A 145 14.92 6.55 -12.42
#